data_AF-A0A9W6YD66-F1
#
_entry.id   AF-A0A9W6YD66-F1
#
_cell.length_a   1.000
_cell.length_b   1.000
_cell.length_c   1.000
_cell.angle_alpha   90.00
_cell.angle_beta   90.00
_cell.angle_gamma   90.00
#
_symmetry.space_group_name_H-M   'P 1'
#
loop_
_entity.id
_entity.type
_entity.pdbx_description
1 polymer ?
#
loop_
_entity_poly.entity_id
_entity_poly.type
_entity_poly.pdbx_seq_one_letter_code
_entity_poly.pdbx_strand_id
1 'polypeptide(L)'
;MGVPLVGCASHQLKLAIKKYLAPYETLLDEVNALMLELRHDNNFAELKKHTDLQPVKRTVTRWSSTFTLLERYIHIRSEIKKVEAAEELVPTGGKHRKLVAVFEHLKIFESICKRLQRKGTDVAEVRLMFDGLVAEYPVMADHLKASAKIVHTPVFESGVVKVNAGTALVDGNNSSRALRGAGTSWKEAQGERGRLRVVVAPRKEIVGDCWRHQLRTQFVHCNQLCNVFAL
;
A
#
# COMPACT_ATOMS: atom_id res chain seq x y z
N MET A 1 -5.96 4.32 30.79
CA MET A 1 -4.85 4.05 29.85
C MET A 1 -5.46 3.67 28.51
N GLY A 2 -5.03 4.31 27.41
CA GLY A 2 -5.60 4.10 26.08
C GLY A 2 -5.27 2.72 25.50
N VAL A 3 -6.15 2.20 24.64
CA VAL A 3 -5.96 0.92 23.95
C VAL A 3 -4.79 1.06 22.96
N PRO A 4 -3.77 0.17 22.97
CA PRO A 4 -2.68 0.23 22.00
C PRO A 4 -3.20 -0.10 20.60
N LEU A 5 -2.78 0.69 19.61
CA LEU A 5 -3.23 0.61 18.22
C LEU A 5 -2.09 0.14 17.30
N VAL A 6 -2.44 -0.75 16.37
CA VAL A 6 -1.58 -1.09 15.22
C VAL A 6 -1.84 -0.05 14.12
N GLY A 7 -0.76 0.50 13.55
CA GLY A 7 -0.89 1.48 12.47
C GLY A 7 -1.53 0.88 11.21
N CYS A 8 -2.16 1.73 10.38
CA CYS A 8 -2.72 1.29 9.10
C CYS A 8 -1.59 0.94 8.11
N ALA A 9 -1.46 -0.35 7.78
CA ALA A 9 -0.43 -0.84 6.84
C ALA A 9 -0.55 -0.19 5.45
N SER A 10 -1.77 -0.06 4.92
CA SER A 10 -2.02 0.62 3.63
C SER A 10 -1.55 2.08 3.67
N HIS A 11 -1.71 2.76 4.80
CA HIS A 11 -1.24 4.14 4.96
C HIS A 11 0.30 4.22 5.01
N GLN A 12 0.96 3.32 5.74
CA GLN A 12 2.42 3.21 5.77
C GLN A 12 2.98 2.98 4.35
N LEU A 13 2.40 2.03 3.62
CA LEU A 13 2.79 1.73 2.24
C LEU A 13 2.57 2.90 1.29
N LYS A 14 1.43 3.62 1.40
CA LYS A 14 1.17 4.83 0.60
C LYS A 14 2.26 5.89 0.79
N LEU A 15 2.70 6.14 2.02
CA LEU A 15 3.75 7.13 2.31
C LEU A 15 5.11 6.67 1.77
N ALA A 16 5.40 5.37 1.88
CA ALA A 16 6.59 4.75 1.31
C ALA A 16 6.65 4.90 -0.22
N ILE A 17 5.55 4.60 -0.93
CA ILE A 17 5.45 4.75 -2.39
C ILE A 17 5.66 6.22 -2.80
N LYS A 18 5.08 7.17 -2.07
CA LYS A 18 5.30 8.61 -2.34
C LYS A 18 6.79 8.96 -2.27
N LYS A 19 7.51 8.42 -1.28
CA LYS A 19 8.96 8.65 -1.15
C LYS A 19 9.76 7.99 -2.27
N TYR A 20 9.35 6.81 -2.73
CA TYR A 20 9.94 6.14 -3.89
C TYR A 20 9.74 6.90 -5.19
N LEU A 21 8.56 7.51 -5.40
CA LEU A 21 8.24 8.23 -6.63
C LEU A 21 8.91 9.62 -6.71
N ALA A 22 9.34 10.20 -5.59
CA ALA A 22 9.89 11.56 -5.52
C ALA A 22 11.00 11.85 -6.57
N PRO A 23 11.97 10.96 -6.85
CA PRO A 23 13.00 11.20 -7.86
C PRO A 23 12.49 11.21 -9.30
N TYR A 24 11.29 10.68 -9.54
CA TYR A 24 10.69 10.54 -10.87
C TYR A 24 9.63 11.61 -11.16
N GLU A 25 9.34 12.51 -10.22
CA GLU A 25 8.25 13.49 -10.35
C GLU A 25 8.36 14.34 -11.62
N THR A 26 9.56 14.81 -11.97
CA THR A 26 9.77 15.58 -13.21
C THR A 26 9.38 14.79 -14.45
N LEU A 27 9.75 13.51 -14.50
CA LEU A 27 9.43 12.62 -15.61
C LEU A 27 7.94 12.25 -15.64
N LEU A 28 7.31 12.10 -14.48
CA LEU A 28 5.86 11.88 -14.36
C LEU A 28 5.06 13.11 -14.78
N ASP A 29 5.56 14.31 -14.48
CA ASP A 29 4.95 15.57 -14.86
C ASP A 29 5.04 15.81 -16.37
N GLU A 30 6.13 15.44 -17.02
CA GLU A 30 6.22 15.45 -18.49
C GLU A 30 5.15 14.56 -19.13
N VAL A 31 4.97 13.32 -18.65
CA VAL A 31 3.91 12.43 -19.15
C VAL A 31 2.54 13.00 -18.86
N ASN A 32 2.33 13.58 -17.68
CA ASN A 32 1.05 14.20 -17.34
C ASN A 32 0.75 15.40 -18.23
N ALA A 33 1.74 16.23 -18.55
CA ALA A 33 1.57 17.35 -19.48
C ALA A 33 1.18 16.84 -20.88
N LEU A 34 1.89 15.84 -21.42
CA LEU A 34 1.52 15.18 -22.68
C LEU A 34 0.08 14.67 -22.65
N MET A 35 -0.31 13.99 -21.57
CA MET A 35 -1.66 13.42 -21.44
C MET A 35 -2.73 14.50 -21.30
N LEU A 36 -2.39 15.71 -20.84
CA LEU A 36 -3.28 16.87 -20.84
C LEU A 36 -3.39 17.48 -22.24
N GLU A 37 -2.27 17.61 -22.97
CA GLU A 37 -2.26 18.11 -24.34
C GLU A 37 -3.09 17.25 -25.29
N LEU A 38 -3.06 15.93 -25.11
CA LEU A 38 -3.89 14.99 -25.87
C LEU A 38 -5.38 15.09 -25.57
N ARG A 39 -5.79 15.83 -24.53
CA ARG A 39 -7.21 16.07 -24.21
C ARG A 39 -7.77 17.30 -24.90
N HIS A 40 -6.97 18.11 -25.57
CA HIS A 40 -7.49 19.17 -26.43
C HIS A 40 -8.30 18.58 -27.58
N ASP A 41 -9.44 19.20 -27.92
CA ASP A 41 -10.45 18.61 -28.81
C ASP A 41 -9.89 18.12 -30.14
N ASN A 42 -9.00 18.89 -30.78
CA ASN A 42 -8.37 18.51 -32.04
C ASN A 42 -7.44 17.30 -31.89
N ASN A 43 -6.59 17.31 -30.87
CA ASN A 43 -5.64 16.22 -30.59
C ASN A 43 -6.38 14.95 -30.17
N PHE A 44 -7.44 15.10 -29.37
CA PHE A 44 -8.27 13.99 -28.93
C PHE A 44 -9.04 13.37 -30.10
N ALA A 45 -9.61 14.19 -30.98
CA ALA A 45 -10.29 13.73 -32.18
C ALA A 45 -9.34 12.96 -33.11
N GLU A 46 -8.09 13.42 -33.25
CA GLU A 46 -7.06 12.72 -34.01
C GLU A 46 -6.67 11.39 -33.35
N LEU A 47 -6.34 11.41 -32.06
CA LEU A 47 -5.96 10.23 -31.30
C LEU A 47 -7.04 9.13 -31.37
N LYS A 48 -8.32 9.53 -31.33
CA LYS A 48 -9.47 8.62 -31.39
C LYS A 48 -9.55 7.84 -32.72
N LYS A 49 -8.91 8.32 -33.79
CA LYS A 49 -8.81 7.57 -35.05
C LYS A 49 -7.86 6.36 -34.95
N HIS A 50 -7.02 6.32 -33.91
CA HIS A 50 -5.97 5.32 -33.74
C HIS A 50 -6.14 4.44 -32.49
N THR A 51 -6.92 4.89 -31.50
CA THR A 51 -7.21 4.11 -30.30
C THR A 51 -8.53 4.50 -29.65
N ASP A 52 -9.21 3.53 -29.04
CA ASP A 52 -10.38 3.77 -28.19
C ASP A 52 -10.00 4.23 -26.77
N LEU A 53 -8.72 4.15 -26.41
CA LEU A 53 -8.22 4.47 -25.08
C LEU A 53 -8.04 5.98 -24.91
N GLN A 54 -8.63 6.53 -23.85
CA GLN A 54 -8.59 7.96 -23.59
C GLN A 54 -7.37 8.38 -22.75
N PRO A 55 -6.79 9.56 -23.01
CA PRO A 55 -5.79 10.15 -22.12
C PRO A 55 -6.36 10.38 -20.72
N VAL A 56 -5.55 10.14 -19.69
CA VAL A 56 -5.93 10.28 -18.28
C VAL A 56 -5.08 11.33 -17.58
N LYS A 57 -5.69 12.09 -16.66
CA LYS A 57 -4.99 13.09 -15.84
C LYS A 57 -4.49 12.47 -14.54
N ARG A 58 -3.24 12.77 -14.16
CA ARG A 58 -2.66 12.41 -12.86
C ARG A 58 -3.21 13.29 -11.74
N THR A 59 -3.51 12.67 -10.60
CA THR A 59 -3.73 13.36 -9.32
C THR A 59 -2.52 13.13 -8.43
N VAL A 60 -1.63 14.12 -8.32
CA VAL A 60 -0.31 13.99 -7.65
C VAL A 60 -0.40 13.43 -6.22
N THR A 61 -1.47 13.71 -5.49
CA THR A 61 -1.68 13.21 -4.11
C THR A 61 -2.06 11.72 -4.02
N ARG A 62 -2.36 11.08 -5.15
CA ARG A 62 -2.84 9.69 -5.25
C ARG A 62 -1.92 8.89 -6.17
N TRP A 63 -1.07 8.04 -5.59
CA TRP A 63 -0.15 7.19 -6.35
C TRP A 63 -0.87 6.25 -7.32
N SER A 64 -2.10 5.82 -7.02
CA SER A 64 -2.93 5.01 -7.93
C SER A 64 -3.20 5.73 -9.26
N SER A 65 -3.37 7.07 -9.25
CA SER A 65 -3.50 7.83 -10.49
C SER A 65 -2.20 7.87 -11.30
N THR A 66 -1.05 7.76 -10.62
CA THR A 66 0.26 7.65 -11.30
C THR A 66 0.38 6.28 -11.97
N PHE A 67 -0.09 5.22 -11.29
CA PHE A 67 -0.19 3.88 -11.88
C PHE A 67 -1.04 3.90 -13.16
N THR A 68 -2.27 4.42 -13.10
CA THR A 68 -3.17 4.48 -14.26
C THR A 68 -2.63 5.37 -15.38
N LEU A 69 -1.96 6.49 -15.03
CA LEU A 69 -1.30 7.36 -16.01
C LEU A 69 -0.25 6.59 -16.81
N LEU A 70 0.66 5.90 -16.12
CA LEU A 70 1.75 5.18 -16.76
C LEU A 70 1.24 3.98 -17.56
N GLU A 71 0.31 3.23 -17.00
CA GLU A 71 -0.36 2.14 -17.71
C GLU A 71 -0.95 2.65 -19.02
N ARG A 72 -1.76 3.71 -18.96
CA ARG A 72 -2.40 4.28 -20.14
C ARG A 72 -1.37 4.78 -21.15
N TYR A 73 -0.42 5.60 -20.72
CA TYR A 73 0.63 6.14 -21.58
C TYR A 73 1.42 5.04 -22.31
N ILE A 74 1.85 3.99 -21.59
CA ILE A 74 2.61 2.89 -22.18
C ILE A 74 1.80 2.19 -23.27
N HIS A 75 0.50 1.97 -23.04
CA HIS A 75 -0.37 1.30 -24.01
C HIS A 75 -0.62 2.13 -25.27
N ILE A 76 -0.79 3.45 -25.15
CA ILE A 76 -1.16 4.30 -26.30
C ILE A 76 0.04 5.00 -26.95
N ARG A 77 1.27 4.77 -26.47
CA ARG A 77 2.45 5.52 -26.91
C ARG A 77 2.68 5.49 -28.42
N SER A 78 2.47 4.34 -29.08
CA SER A 78 2.60 4.22 -30.53
C SER A 78 1.58 5.06 -31.28
N GLU A 79 0.38 5.20 -30.71
CA GLU A 79 -0.73 5.94 -31.31
C GLU A 79 -0.57 7.44 -31.12
N ILE A 80 -0.04 7.88 -29.96
CA ILE A 80 0.29 9.29 -29.71
C ILE A 80 1.23 9.85 -30.78
N LYS A 81 2.20 9.06 -31.25
CA LYS A 81 3.16 9.49 -32.28
C LYS A 81 2.52 9.83 -33.63
N LYS A 82 1.29 9.39 -33.87
CA LYS A 82 0.55 9.71 -35.10
C LYS A 82 -0.16 11.07 -35.01
N VAL A 83 -0.24 11.65 -33.81
CA VAL A 83 -0.79 12.98 -33.57
C VAL A 83 0.34 13.99 -33.69
N GLU A 84 0.45 14.65 -34.85
CA GLU A 84 1.53 15.60 -35.19
C GLU A 84 1.79 16.64 -34.08
N ALA A 85 0.72 17.26 -33.56
CA ALA A 85 0.81 18.28 -32.51
C ALA A 85 1.35 17.76 -31.16
N ALA A 86 1.34 16.45 -30.92
CA ALA A 86 1.81 15.83 -29.68
C ALA A 86 3.10 15.01 -29.86
N GLU A 87 3.60 14.83 -31.08
CA GLU A 87 4.75 13.97 -31.37
C GLU A 87 6.01 14.44 -30.65
N GLU A 88 6.29 15.75 -30.70
CA GLU A 88 7.46 16.37 -30.06
C GLU A 88 7.40 16.29 -28.52
N LEU A 89 6.21 16.14 -27.96
CA LEU A 89 5.97 16.02 -26.52
C LEU A 89 6.14 14.58 -26.01
N VAL A 90 6.27 13.58 -26.90
CA VAL A 90 6.44 12.18 -26.50
C VAL A 90 7.79 11.99 -25.82
N PRO A 91 7.83 11.43 -24.59
CA PRO A 91 9.09 11.11 -23.94
C PRO A 91 10.01 10.26 -24.83
N THR A 92 11.27 10.71 -24.91
CA THR A 92 12.33 10.07 -25.71
C THR A 92 12.50 8.60 -25.34
N GLY A 93 13.12 7.79 -26.20
CA GLY A 93 13.30 6.36 -25.94
C GLY A 93 13.96 6.06 -24.59
N GLY A 94 14.93 6.88 -24.16
CA GLY A 94 15.56 6.75 -22.84
C GLY A 94 14.61 7.05 -21.68
N LYS A 95 13.83 8.13 -21.79
CA LYS A 95 12.80 8.49 -20.79
C LYS A 95 11.70 7.43 -20.72
N HIS A 96 11.24 6.94 -21.87
CA HIS A 96 10.25 5.88 -21.95
C HIS A 96 10.70 4.59 -21.24
N ARG A 97 11.96 4.15 -21.46
CA ARG A 97 12.50 2.98 -20.74
C ARG A 97 12.49 3.17 -19.22
N LYS A 98 12.81 4.37 -18.73
CA LYS A 98 12.72 4.69 -17.30
C LYS A 98 11.27 4.62 -16.79
N LEU A 99 10.30 5.13 -17.55
CA LEU A 99 8.87 5.06 -17.23
C LEU A 99 8.37 3.62 -17.14
N VAL A 100 8.75 2.76 -18.09
CA VAL A 100 8.42 1.33 -18.08
C VAL A 100 9.01 0.66 -16.84
N ALA A 101 10.28 0.92 -16.52
CA ALA A 101 10.91 0.37 -15.32
C ALA A 101 10.17 0.79 -14.04
N VAL A 102 9.85 2.08 -13.89
CA VAL A 102 9.03 2.57 -12.75
C VAL A 102 7.67 1.89 -12.70
N PHE A 103 7.02 1.69 -13.85
CA PHE A 103 5.72 1.03 -13.91
C PHE A 103 5.77 -0.44 -13.43
N GLU A 104 6.84 -1.18 -13.74
CA GLU A 104 7.01 -2.55 -13.22
C GLU A 104 7.15 -2.57 -11.69
N HIS A 105 7.89 -1.62 -11.10
CA HIS A 105 7.95 -1.50 -9.64
C HIS A 105 6.59 -1.11 -9.03
N LEU A 106 5.81 -0.25 -9.71
CA LEU A 106 4.47 0.10 -9.27
C LEU A 106 3.51 -1.12 -9.27
N LYS A 107 3.65 -2.08 -10.19
CA LYS A 107 2.88 -3.33 -10.16
C LYS A 107 3.19 -4.18 -8.92
N ILE A 108 4.45 -4.21 -8.48
CA ILE A 108 4.84 -4.87 -7.23
C ILE A 108 4.09 -4.22 -6.06
N PHE A 109 4.12 -2.89 -5.97
CA PHE A 109 3.42 -2.18 -4.89
C PHE A 109 1.90 -2.37 -4.95
N GLU A 110 1.31 -2.38 -6.14
CA GLU A 110 -0.11 -2.66 -6.33
C GLU A 110 -0.49 -4.07 -5.85
N SER A 111 0.35 -5.07 -6.14
CA SER A 111 0.14 -6.44 -5.67
C SER A 111 0.17 -6.55 -4.14
N ILE A 112 1.08 -5.82 -3.50
CA ILE A 112 1.18 -5.76 -2.03
C ILE A 112 -0.03 -5.04 -1.45
N CYS A 113 -0.45 -3.90 -2.02
CA CYS A 113 -1.70 -3.23 -1.63
C CYS A 113 -2.90 -4.18 -1.71
N LYS A 114 -3.05 -4.93 -2.80
CA LYS A 114 -4.12 -5.94 -2.96
C LYS A 114 -3.99 -7.06 -1.92
N ARG A 115 -2.78 -7.48 -1.56
CA ARG A 115 -2.54 -8.48 -0.49
C ARG A 115 -2.92 -7.94 0.89
N LEU A 116 -2.54 -6.71 1.22
CA LEU A 116 -2.90 -6.04 2.48
C LEU A 116 -4.41 -5.93 2.68
N GLN A 117 -5.17 -5.81 1.59
CA GLN A 117 -6.63 -5.68 1.61
C GLN A 117 -7.39 -7.01 1.82
N ARG A 118 -6.71 -8.17 1.76
CA ARG A 118 -7.38 -9.48 1.93
C ARG A 118 -7.76 -9.72 3.38
N LYS A 119 -8.95 -10.28 3.62
CA LYS A 119 -9.49 -10.60 4.96
C LYS A 119 -8.64 -11.56 5.80
N GLY A 120 -7.67 -12.26 5.19
CA GLY A 120 -6.81 -13.25 5.85
C GLY A 120 -5.38 -12.76 6.14
N THR A 121 -5.05 -11.51 5.79
CA THR A 121 -3.70 -10.98 5.97
C THR A 121 -3.50 -10.56 7.42
N ASP A 122 -2.55 -11.20 8.10
CA ASP A 122 -2.20 -10.90 9.49
C ASP A 122 -0.96 -10.00 9.59
N VAL A 123 -0.70 -9.47 10.79
CA VAL A 123 0.38 -8.50 11.02
C VAL A 123 1.77 -9.10 10.78
N ALA A 124 1.98 -10.40 10.97
CA ALA A 124 3.27 -11.02 10.67
C ALA A 124 3.49 -11.09 9.15
N GLU A 125 2.45 -11.43 8.39
CA GLU A 125 2.50 -11.38 6.93
C GLU A 125 2.74 -9.95 6.41
N VAL A 126 2.10 -8.94 7.01
CA VAL A 126 2.37 -7.53 6.69
C VAL A 126 3.84 -7.18 6.90
N ARG A 127 4.43 -7.60 8.03
CA ARG A 127 5.83 -7.31 8.34
C ARG A 127 6.77 -8.00 7.36
N LEU A 128 6.53 -9.26 7.02
CA LEU A 128 7.32 -9.98 6.01
C LEU A 128 7.32 -9.25 4.65
N MET A 129 6.15 -8.77 4.20
CA MET A 129 6.07 -7.98 2.97
C MET A 129 6.83 -6.64 3.07
N PHE A 130 6.74 -5.96 4.21
CA PHE A 130 7.41 -4.69 4.42
C PHE A 130 8.92 -4.83 4.54
N ASP A 131 9.40 -5.86 5.23
CA ASP A 131 10.83 -6.15 5.33
C ASP A 131 11.42 -6.51 3.95
N GLY A 132 10.67 -7.27 3.14
CA GLY A 132 11.02 -7.51 1.73
C GLY A 132 11.09 -6.22 0.91
N LEU A 133 10.10 -5.33 1.05
CA LEU A 133 10.14 -4.01 0.41
C LEU A 133 11.30 -3.14 0.88
N VAL A 134 11.69 -3.21 2.15
CA VAL A 134 12.83 -2.43 2.67
C VAL A 134 14.16 -2.98 2.16
N ALA A 135 14.28 -4.30 2.01
CA ALA A 135 15.47 -4.92 1.43
C ALA A 135 15.65 -4.52 -0.05
N GLU A 136 14.56 -4.55 -0.83
CA GLU A 136 14.56 -4.20 -2.26
C GLU A 136 14.62 -2.67 -2.50
N TYR A 137 13.90 -1.90 -1.67
CA TYR A 137 13.77 -0.44 -1.78
C TYR A 137 14.15 0.26 -0.47
N PRO A 138 15.46 0.40 -0.18
CA PRO A 138 15.93 1.01 1.07
C PRO A 138 15.35 2.41 1.36
N VAL A 139 15.00 3.16 0.31
CA VAL A 139 14.35 4.48 0.42
C VAL A 139 13.03 4.45 1.21
N MET A 140 12.32 3.31 1.21
CA MET A 140 11.03 3.12 1.87
C MET A 140 11.14 2.84 3.38
N ALA A 141 12.35 2.60 3.89
CA ALA A 141 12.62 2.20 5.27
C ALA A 141 11.96 3.09 6.32
N ASP A 142 11.96 4.40 6.12
CA ASP A 142 11.47 5.39 7.09
C ASP A 142 9.98 5.25 7.41
N HIS A 143 9.21 4.61 6.53
CA HIS A 143 7.77 4.39 6.69
C HIS A 143 7.41 2.93 6.95
N LEU A 144 8.26 1.98 6.53
CA LEU A 144 7.94 0.55 6.56
C LEU A 144 8.61 -0.21 7.71
N LYS A 145 9.75 0.25 8.24
CA LYS A 145 10.43 -0.45 9.35
C LYS A 145 9.53 -0.54 10.58
N ALA A 146 9.65 -1.63 11.34
CA ALA A 146 8.95 -1.78 12.61
C ALA A 146 9.29 -0.67 13.64
N SER A 147 10.46 -0.03 13.49
CA SER A 147 10.92 1.10 14.30
C SER A 147 10.60 2.47 13.68
N ALA A 148 9.83 2.52 12.59
CA ALA A 148 9.48 3.78 11.93
C ALA A 148 8.65 4.66 12.88
N LYS A 149 8.88 5.98 12.85
CA LYS A 149 8.19 6.94 13.73
C LYS A 149 6.66 6.94 13.58
N ILE A 150 6.16 6.49 12.43
CA ILE A 150 4.73 6.33 12.15
C ILE A 150 4.08 5.16 12.91
N VAL A 151 4.88 4.23 13.43
CA VAL A 151 4.39 3.10 14.24
C VAL A 151 4.07 3.60 15.64
N HIS A 152 2.78 3.69 15.98
CA HIS A 152 2.32 4.24 17.25
C HIS A 152 2.79 3.44 18.47
N THR A 153 2.75 2.10 18.38
CA THR A 153 3.09 1.22 19.50
C THR A 153 4.03 0.10 19.05
N PRO A 154 5.31 0.41 18.75
CA PRO A 154 6.23 -0.53 18.10
C PRO A 154 6.49 -1.79 18.93
N VAL A 155 6.51 -1.65 20.26
CA VAL A 155 6.67 -2.76 21.22
C VAL A 155 5.47 -3.71 21.20
N PHE A 156 4.25 -3.16 21.09
CA PHE A 156 3.01 -3.93 21.01
C PHE A 156 2.91 -4.64 19.66
N GLU A 157 3.16 -3.93 18.55
CA GLU A 157 3.15 -4.51 17.21
C GLU A 157 4.17 -5.65 17.08
N SER A 158 5.39 -5.48 17.60
CA SER A 158 6.39 -6.55 17.66
C SER A 158 5.92 -7.76 18.47
N GLY A 159 5.20 -7.53 19.57
CA GLY A 159 4.58 -8.59 20.35
C GLY A 159 3.54 -9.38 19.54
N VAL A 160 2.65 -8.70 18.82
CA VAL A 160 1.64 -9.33 17.97
C VAL A 160 2.30 -10.18 16.86
N VAL A 161 3.34 -9.65 16.22
CA VAL A 161 4.11 -10.37 15.17
C VAL A 161 4.70 -11.65 15.71
N LYS A 162 5.34 -11.59 16.88
CA LYS A 162 5.96 -12.75 17.52
C LYS A 162 4.95 -13.87 17.79
N VAL A 163 3.75 -13.53 18.26
CA VAL A 163 2.76 -14.56 18.52
C VAL A 163 2.14 -15.11 17.24
N ASN A 164 1.86 -14.27 16.25
CA ASN A 164 1.36 -14.77 14.96
C ASN A 164 2.38 -15.69 14.27
N ALA A 165 3.67 -15.43 14.44
CA ALA A 165 4.76 -16.28 13.95
C ALA A 165 4.98 -17.55 14.80
N GLY A 166 4.25 -17.74 15.91
CA GLY A 166 4.40 -18.88 16.80
C GLY A 166 5.70 -18.87 17.62
N THR A 167 6.37 -17.71 17.72
CA THR A 167 7.60 -17.57 18.51
C THR A 167 7.29 -17.35 19.99
N ALA A 168 8.06 -18.00 20.87
CA ALA A 168 7.91 -17.85 22.30
C ALA A 168 8.16 -16.39 22.71
N LEU A 169 7.21 -15.80 23.45
CA LEU A 169 7.44 -14.52 24.10
C LEU A 169 8.28 -14.76 25.35
N VAL A 170 9.44 -14.10 25.44
CA VAL A 170 10.21 -14.09 26.69
C VAL A 170 9.40 -13.31 27.73
N ASP A 171 9.04 -14.01 28.81
CA ASP A 171 8.28 -13.43 29.90
C ASP A 171 9.06 -12.29 30.57
N GLY A 172 8.42 -11.13 30.70
CA GLY A 172 9.00 -9.95 31.36
C GLY A 172 9.60 -8.93 30.39
N ASN A 173 9.81 -9.27 29.11
CA ASN A 173 10.25 -8.30 28.11
C ASN A 173 9.12 -7.29 27.79
N ASN A 174 9.49 -6.10 27.32
CA ASN A 174 8.60 -4.98 27.02
C ASN A 174 7.41 -5.37 26.13
N SER A 175 7.60 -6.28 25.16
CA SER A 175 6.50 -6.80 24.32
C SER A 175 5.48 -7.62 25.12
N SER A 176 5.93 -8.52 26.01
CA SER A 176 5.04 -9.31 26.86
C SER A 176 4.24 -8.42 27.83
N ARG A 177 4.88 -7.37 28.36
CA ARG A 177 4.24 -6.37 29.23
C ARG A 177 3.23 -5.52 28.47
N ALA A 178 3.55 -5.09 27.25
CA ALA A 178 2.65 -4.31 26.40
C ALA A 178 1.41 -5.11 26.00
N LEU A 179 1.57 -6.39 25.66
CA LEU A 179 0.47 -7.29 25.32
C LEU A 179 -0.44 -7.56 26.54
N ARG A 180 0.14 -7.84 27.71
CA ARG A 180 -0.62 -8.00 28.96
C ARG A 180 -1.36 -6.72 29.36
N GLY A 181 -0.70 -5.57 29.22
CA GLY A 181 -1.31 -4.25 29.46
C GLY A 181 -2.47 -3.93 28.51
N ALA A 182 -2.50 -4.54 27.33
CA ALA A 182 -3.59 -4.44 26.36
C ALA A 182 -4.78 -5.41 26.65
N GLY A 183 -4.71 -6.20 27.72
CA GLY A 183 -5.74 -7.20 28.05
C GLY A 183 -5.69 -8.47 27.18
N THR A 184 -4.61 -8.68 26.42
CA THR A 184 -4.45 -9.91 25.62
C THR A 184 -4.04 -11.08 26.52
N SER A 185 -4.77 -12.20 26.43
CA SER A 185 -4.49 -13.43 27.16
C SER A 185 -3.97 -14.48 26.19
N TRP A 186 -2.76 -14.97 26.42
CA TRP A 186 -2.12 -15.96 25.58
C TRP A 186 -2.29 -17.30 26.29
N LYS A 187 -3.20 -18.14 25.80
CA LYS A 187 -3.17 -19.56 26.15
C LYS A 187 -2.51 -20.31 25.00
N GLU A 188 -1.52 -21.15 25.32
CA GLU A 188 -1.01 -22.15 24.38
C GLU A 188 -2.17 -23.07 24.01
N ALA A 189 -2.74 -22.87 22.82
CA ALA A 189 -3.68 -23.82 22.24
C ALA A 189 -2.88 -24.79 21.37
N GLN A 190 -2.56 -25.95 21.92
CA GLN A 190 -2.11 -27.09 21.11
C GLN A 190 -3.34 -27.68 20.40
N GLY A 191 -3.38 -27.60 19.07
CA GLY A 191 -4.46 -28.17 18.26
C GLY A 191 -4.26 -28.05 16.74
N GLU A 192 -4.00 -29.21 16.12
CA GLU A 192 -4.16 -29.66 14.72
C GLU A 192 -4.26 -28.63 13.56
N ARG A 193 -3.33 -27.67 13.53
CA ARG A 193 -2.62 -27.15 12.33
C ARG A 193 -1.76 -25.92 12.70
N GLY A 194 -0.99 -26.04 13.78
CA GLY A 194 0.16 -25.18 14.09
C GLY A 194 -0.01 -23.67 13.89
N ARG A 195 -1.14 -23.08 14.30
CA ARG A 195 -1.36 -21.62 14.21
C ARG A 195 -1.89 -21.08 15.53
N LEU A 196 -1.03 -20.41 16.30
CA LEU A 196 -1.43 -19.67 17.50
C LEU A 196 -2.30 -18.46 17.08
N ARG A 197 -3.52 -18.38 17.62
CA ARG A 197 -4.37 -17.18 17.51
C ARG A 197 -4.28 -16.39 18.81
N VAL A 198 -3.98 -15.11 18.69
CA VAL A 198 -4.15 -14.13 19.77
C VAL A 198 -5.64 -14.10 20.17
N VAL A 199 -5.99 -14.47 21.40
CA VAL A 199 -7.34 -14.30 21.93
C VAL A 199 -7.29 -13.19 22.98
N VAL A 200 -7.88 -12.03 22.68
CA VAL A 200 -8.02 -10.98 23.69
C VAL A 200 -9.15 -11.38 24.64
N ALA A 201 -8.86 -11.47 25.94
CA ALA A 201 -9.87 -11.88 26.92
C ALA A 201 -10.92 -10.76 27.08
N PRO A 202 -12.23 -11.08 27.05
CA PRO A 202 -13.25 -10.09 27.29
C PRO A 202 -13.22 -9.74 28.79
N ARG A 203 -12.96 -8.47 29.13
CA ARG A 203 -13.16 -8.02 30.51
C ARG A 203 -14.67 -7.79 30.73
N LYS A 204 -15.34 -8.87 31.16
CA LYS A 204 -16.75 -8.99 31.58
C LYS A 204 -17.80 -8.67 30.49
N GLU A 205 -18.74 -9.60 30.38
CA GLU A 205 -19.84 -9.65 29.42
C GLU A 205 -20.71 -8.39 29.44
N ILE A 206 -20.72 -7.65 28.33
CA ILE A 206 -21.90 -6.99 27.80
C ILE A 206 -21.87 -7.19 26.28
N VAL A 207 -22.74 -8.10 25.83
CA VAL A 207 -23.25 -8.33 24.48
C VAL A 207 -22.22 -8.61 23.37
N GLY A 208 -22.41 -9.79 22.78
CA GLY A 208 -21.67 -10.31 21.64
C GLY A 208 -21.58 -9.35 20.46
N ASP A 209 -20.65 -9.68 19.57
CA ASP A 209 -20.38 -9.03 18.28
C ASP A 209 -19.48 -7.80 18.26
N CYS A 210 -19.26 -7.08 19.37
CA CYS A 210 -18.45 -5.87 19.31
C CYS A 210 -16.95 -6.14 19.07
N TRP A 211 -16.35 -7.21 19.60
CA TRP A 211 -14.92 -7.51 19.39
C TRP A 211 -14.59 -8.06 17.99
N ARG A 212 -15.52 -8.86 17.43
CA ARG A 212 -15.44 -9.33 16.04
C ARG A 212 -15.77 -8.22 15.06
N HIS A 213 -16.36 -7.11 15.52
CA HIS A 213 -16.58 -5.92 14.73
C HIS A 213 -15.42 -4.94 14.89
N GLN A 214 -14.98 -4.53 16.09
CA GLN A 214 -14.03 -3.43 16.32
C GLN A 214 -12.66 -3.58 15.62
N LEU A 215 -12.02 -4.76 15.68
CA LEU A 215 -10.79 -5.03 14.91
C LEU A 215 -11.09 -5.28 13.42
N ARG A 216 -12.27 -5.82 13.12
CA ARG A 216 -12.74 -6.09 11.76
C ARG A 216 -13.35 -4.86 11.09
N THR A 217 -13.54 -3.77 11.81
CA THR A 217 -14.21 -2.55 11.39
C THR A 217 -13.21 -1.40 11.47
N GLN A 218 -12.26 -1.34 12.42
CA GLN A 218 -11.10 -0.45 12.21
C GLN A 218 -10.18 -0.91 11.06
N PHE A 219 -9.96 -2.22 10.87
CA PHE A 219 -9.11 -2.71 9.76
C PHE A 219 -9.83 -2.78 8.41
N VAL A 220 -11.16 -2.98 8.38
CA VAL A 220 -11.93 -2.98 7.12
C VAL A 220 -12.46 -1.59 6.78
N HIS A 221 -12.88 -0.77 7.76
CA HIS A 221 -13.48 0.54 7.53
C HIS A 221 -12.40 1.63 7.30
N CYS A 222 -11.19 1.50 7.86
CA CYS A 222 -10.05 2.34 7.48
C CYS A 222 -9.49 1.98 6.09
N ASN A 223 -9.53 0.68 5.72
CA ASN A 223 -9.08 0.21 4.39
C ASN A 223 -10.15 0.35 3.28
N GLN A 224 -11.46 0.33 3.60
CA GLN A 224 -12.52 0.65 2.64
C GLN A 224 -12.51 2.13 2.28
N LEU A 225 -12.27 3.05 3.23
CA LEU A 225 -12.12 4.47 2.89
C LEU A 225 -10.86 4.76 2.05
N CYS A 226 -9.85 3.88 2.08
CA CYS A 226 -8.72 3.98 1.15
C CYS A 226 -9.07 3.51 -0.29
N ASN A 227 -10.12 2.70 -0.47
CA ASN A 227 -10.50 2.08 -1.75
C ASN A 227 -11.86 2.53 -2.32
N VAL A 228 -12.70 3.27 -1.58
CA VAL A 228 -13.91 3.90 -2.13
C VAL A 228 -13.56 4.99 -3.18
N PHE A 229 -12.27 5.29 -3.35
CA PHE A 229 -11.74 6.17 -4.41
C PHE A 229 -10.70 5.48 -5.32
N ALA A 230 -10.77 4.14 -5.44
CA ALA A 230 -9.88 3.34 -6.29
C ALA A 230 -10.59 2.65 -7.47
N LEU A 231 -11.64 3.29 -7.99
CA LEU A 231 -12.15 3.14 -9.36
C LEU A 231 -12.37 4.54 -9.94
#